data_AF-A0A2H9N7V6-F1
#
_entry.id   AF-A0A2H9N7V6-F1
#
_cell.length_a   1.000
_cell.length_b   1.000
_cell.length_c   1.000
_cell.angle_alpha   90.00
_cell.angle_beta   90.00
_cell.angle_gamma   90.00
#
_symmetry.space_group_name_H-M   'P 1'
#
loop_
_entity.id
_entity.type
_entity.pdbx_description
1 polymer ?
#
loop_
_entity_poly.entity_id
_entity_poly.type
_entity_poly.pdbx_seq_one_letter_code
_entity_poly.pdbx_strand_id
1 'polypeptide(L)'
;MEYYRTRDIFHVMQLLGHRKIENTLLYMHLANSIFHDHDDQYVCKVARNAQEAMQLIELGFEYVTGEYHDGGKLFKKQKLLYLSSQS
;
A
#
# COMPACT_ATOMS: atom_id res chain seq x y z
N MET A 1 2.85 -5.28 8.45
CA MET A 1 3.38 -5.95 9.68
C MET A 1 2.69 -5.44 10.93
N GLU A 2 2.60 -6.27 11.99
CA GLU A 2 2.06 -5.90 13.31
C GLU A 2 2.66 -4.60 13.86
N TYR A 3 3.97 -4.40 13.64
CA TYR A 3 4.68 -3.16 13.96
C TYR A 3 4.02 -1.90 13.36
N TYR A 4 3.50 -1.96 12.14
CA TYR A 4 2.83 -0.81 11.52
C TYR A 4 1.48 -0.50 12.17
N ARG A 5 0.84 -1.49 12.80
CA ARG A 5 -0.46 -1.32 13.48
C ARG A 5 -0.30 -0.81 14.91
N THR A 6 0.63 -1.39 15.68
CA THR A 6 0.80 -1.06 17.09
C THR A 6 1.91 -0.03 17.35
N ARG A 7 2.87 0.11 16.44
CA ARG A 7 4.09 0.94 16.56
C ARG A 7 4.95 0.64 17.80
N ASP A 8 4.75 -0.52 18.42
CA ASP A 8 5.44 -0.92 19.64
C ASP A 8 6.41 -2.08 19.37
N ILE A 9 7.70 -1.85 19.62
CA ILE A 9 8.76 -2.83 19.34
C ILE A 9 8.80 -3.96 20.39
N PHE A 10 8.40 -3.67 21.64
CA PHE A 10 8.40 -4.68 22.70
C PHE A 10 7.27 -5.69 22.48
N HIS A 11 6.11 -5.24 22.01
CA HIS A 11 4.99 -6.07 21.60
C HIS A 11 5.39 -7.02 20.48
N VAL A 12 6.06 -6.51 19.43
CA VAL A 12 6.58 -7.33 18.33
C VAL A 12 7.65 -8.30 18.82
N MET A 13 8.51 -7.88 19.74
CA MET A 13 9.52 -8.75 20.35
C MET A 13 8.89 -9.90 21.15
N GLN A 14 7.84 -9.62 21.94
CA GLN A 14 7.09 -10.66 22.67
C GLN A 14 6.37 -11.61 21.72
N LEU A 15 5.75 -11.06 20.67
CA LEU A 15 5.04 -11.83 19.66
C LEU A 15 5.95 -12.79 18.88
N LEU A 16 7.15 -12.33 18.51
CA LEU A 16 8.15 -13.14 17.82
C LEU A 16 8.95 -14.06 18.77
N GLY A 17 8.76 -13.94 20.09
CA GLY A 17 9.51 -14.71 21.09
C GLY A 17 11.00 -14.39 21.15
N HIS A 18 11.41 -13.23 20.65
CA HIS A 18 12.82 -12.83 20.65
C HIS A 18 13.26 -12.45 22.07
N ARG A 19 14.34 -13.07 22.58
CA ARG A 19 14.95 -12.71 23.87
C ARG A 19 15.81 -11.44 23.81
N LYS A 20 16.37 -11.14 22.63
CA LYS A 20 17.20 -9.94 22.40
C LYS A 20 16.49 -9.00 21.45
N ILE A 21 16.51 -7.71 21.77
CA ILE A 21 15.91 -6.66 20.93
C ILE A 21 16.63 -6.50 19.59
N GLU A 22 17.93 -6.80 19.54
CA GLU A 22 18.76 -6.77 18.32
C GLU A 22 18.20 -7.69 17.23
N ASN A 23 17.69 -8.86 17.61
CA ASN A 23 17.07 -9.80 16.67
C ASN A 23 15.76 -9.24 16.11
N THR A 24 14.98 -8.53 16.93
CA THR A 24 13.74 -7.86 16.49
C THR A 24 14.06 -6.70 15.55
N LEU A 25 15.11 -5.94 15.81
CA LEU A 25 15.57 -4.87 14.93
C LEU A 25 16.08 -5.41 13.58
N LEU A 26 16.89 -6.48 13.62
CA LEU A 26 17.35 -7.15 12.39
C LEU A 26 16.17 -7.70 11.59
N TYR A 27 15.22 -8.36 12.26
CA TYR A 27 13.99 -8.84 11.65
C TYR A 27 13.18 -7.69 11.03
N MET A 28 13.01 -6.57 11.74
CA MET A 28 12.34 -5.38 11.19
C MET A 28 13.06 -4.82 9.97
N HIS A 29 14.38 -4.82 9.96
CA HIS A 29 15.15 -4.31 8.83
C HIS A 29 14.98 -5.21 7.60
N LEU A 30 15.13 -6.53 7.78
CA LEU A 30 14.88 -7.52 6.73
C LEU A 30 13.44 -7.44 6.22
N ALA A 31 12.50 -7.35 7.15
CA ALA A 31 11.10 -7.18 6.85
C ALA A 31 10.83 -5.90 6.07
N ASN A 32 11.36 -4.75 6.49
CA ASN A 32 11.18 -3.52 5.76
C ASN A 32 11.80 -3.61 4.37
N SER A 33 12.91 -4.31 4.19
CA SER A 33 13.50 -4.50 2.86
C SER A 33 12.70 -5.46 1.97
N ILE A 34 12.05 -6.48 2.54
CA ILE A 34 11.24 -7.46 1.80
C ILE A 34 9.82 -6.96 1.55
N PHE A 35 9.25 -6.21 2.50
CA PHE A 35 7.87 -5.74 2.52
C PHE A 35 7.74 -4.24 2.17
N HIS A 36 8.81 -3.50 1.87
CA HIS A 36 8.71 -2.12 1.36
C HIS A 36 7.85 -2.05 0.10
N ASP A 37 7.86 -3.12 -0.70
CA ASP A 37 7.11 -3.25 -1.94
C ASP A 37 5.63 -3.61 -1.71
N HIS A 38 5.25 -3.96 -0.46
CA HIS A 38 3.95 -4.55 -0.13
C HIS A 38 3.13 -3.74 0.89
N ASP A 39 3.54 -2.52 1.24
CA ASP A 39 2.58 -1.54 1.76
C ASP A 39 1.75 -1.01 0.56
N ASP A 40 1.05 -1.96 -0.06
CA ASP A 40 0.12 -1.89 -1.18
C ASP A 40 -1.15 -1.14 -0.76
N GLN A 41 -0.98 -0.02 -0.05
CA GLN A 41 -2.06 0.94 0.12
C GLN A 41 -2.26 1.60 -1.24
N TYR A 42 -3.01 0.95 -2.11
CA TYR A 42 -3.48 1.56 -3.34
C TYR A 42 -4.82 2.22 -3.11
N VAL A 43 -5.00 3.39 -3.72
CA VAL A 43 -6.33 3.96 -3.91
C VAL A 43 -6.86 3.40 -5.22
N CYS A 44 -7.93 2.61 -5.15
CA CYS A 44 -8.60 2.06 -6.32
C CYS A 44 -9.78 2.97 -6.69
N LYS A 45 -9.89 3.34 -7.97
CA LYS A 45 -11.05 4.06 -8.52
C LYS A 45 -11.56 3.35 -9.77
N VAL A 46 -12.87 3.40 -9.97
CA VAL A 46 -13.54 2.84 -11.14
C VAL A 46 -14.02 3.99 -12.01
N ALA A 47 -13.71 3.95 -13.31
CA ALA A 47 -14.29 4.86 -14.30
C ALA A 47 -15.36 4.13 -15.11
N ARG A 48 -16.52 4.78 -15.27
CA ARG A 48 -17.62 4.30 -16.11
C ARG A 48 -17.64 4.98 -17.48
N ASN A 49 -17.04 6.17 -17.58
CA ASN A 49 -16.94 6.94 -18.82
C ASN A 49 -15.48 7.23 -19.21
N ALA A 50 -15.26 7.49 -20.51
CA ALA A 50 -13.95 7.87 -21.03
C ALA A 50 -13.42 9.18 -20.39
N GLN A 51 -14.30 10.12 -20.05
CA GLN A 51 -13.92 11.37 -19.39
C GLN A 51 -13.40 11.12 -17.97
N GLU A 52 -14.04 10.23 -17.19
CA GLU A 52 -13.56 9.87 -15.86
C GLU A 52 -12.22 9.12 -15.93
N ALA A 53 -12.07 8.24 -16.93
CA ALA A 53 -10.80 7.55 -17.18
C ALA A 53 -9.67 8.54 -17.47
N MET A 54 -9.94 9.57 -18.28
CA MET A 54 -8.96 10.62 -18.58
C MET A 54 -8.55 11.38 -17.32
N GLN A 55 -9.51 11.79 -16.48
CA GLN A 55 -9.20 12.47 -15.22
C GLN A 55 -8.38 11.60 -14.27
N LEU A 56 -8.65 10.29 -14.19
CA LEU A 56 -7.87 9.38 -13.36
C LEU A 56 -6.43 9.22 -13.87
N ILE A 57 -6.24 9.19 -15.18
CA ILE A 57 -4.90 9.14 -15.80
C ILE A 57 -4.15 10.45 -15.54
N GLU A 58 -4.78 11.61 -15.68
CA GLU A 58 -4.18 12.93 -15.37
C GLU A 58 -3.80 13.05 -13.90
N LEU A 59 -4.57 12.43 -12.99
CA LEU A 59 -4.25 12.34 -11.57
C LEU A 59 -3.13 11.32 -11.28
N GLY A 60 -2.59 10.63 -12.28
CA GLY A 60 -1.49 9.67 -12.15
C GLY A 60 -1.92 8.30 -11.62
N PHE A 61 -3.17 7.89 -11.89
CA PHE A 61 -3.58 6.50 -11.64
C PHE A 61 -3.16 5.62 -12.83
N GLU A 62 -2.60 4.45 -12.50
CA GLU A 62 -2.25 3.41 -13.45
C GLU A 62 -3.46 2.53 -13.75
N TYR A 63 -3.60 2.17 -15.02
CA TYR A 63 -4.60 1.22 -15.48
C TYR A 63 -4.19 -0.20 -15.11
N VAL A 64 -5.08 -0.93 -14.42
CA VAL A 64 -4.76 -2.27 -13.90
C VAL A 64 -5.26 -3.37 -14.82
N THR A 65 -6.57 -3.43 -15.08
CA THR A 65 -7.19 -4.45 -15.94
C THR A 65 -8.64 -4.09 -16.23
N GLY A 66 -9.09 -4.53 -17.40
CA GLY A 66 -10.32 -4.14 -18.07
C GLY A 66 -11.55 -4.93 -17.69
N GLU A 67 -12.67 -4.21 -17.78
CA GLU A 67 -14.04 -4.69 -17.97
C GLU A 67 -14.40 -5.87 -17.06
N TYR A 68 -14.77 -5.52 -15.82
CA TYR A 68 -15.60 -6.41 -15.01
C TYR A 68 -16.96 -6.63 -15.71
N HIS A 69 -17.75 -7.62 -15.29
CA HIS A 69 -19.11 -7.86 -15.80
C HIS A 69 -20.04 -6.62 -15.81
N ASP A 70 -19.66 -5.56 -15.10
CA ASP A 70 -20.34 -4.25 -15.00
C ASP A 70 -19.87 -3.20 -16.06
N GLY A 71 -18.86 -3.51 -16.88
CA GLY A 71 -18.31 -2.61 -17.92
C GLY A 71 -17.37 -1.49 -17.42
N GLY A 72 -17.11 -1.41 -16.12
CA GLY A 72 -16.21 -0.40 -15.54
C GLY A 72 -14.71 -0.73 -15.71
N LYS A 73 -13.89 0.31 -15.91
CA LYS A 73 -12.41 0.21 -15.97
C LYS A 73 -11.80 0.57 -14.62
N LEU A 74 -10.82 -0.20 -14.16
CA LEU A 74 -10.24 -0.05 -12.82
C LEU A 74 -8.83 0.54 -12.87
N PHE A 75 -8.62 1.53 -12.00
CA PHE A 75 -7.40 2.33 -11.90
C PHE A 75 -6.85 2.25 -10.47
N LYS A 76 -5.53 2.13 -10.33
CA LYS A 76 -4.84 2.15 -9.03
C LYS A 76 -3.82 3.28 -8.97
N LYS A 77 -3.64 3.91 -7.81
CA LYS A 77 -2.53 4.82 -7.53
C LYS A 77 -1.96 4.50 -6.16
N GLN A 78 -0.65 4.58 -5.99
CA GLN A 78 -0.02 4.42 -4.67
C GLN A 78 -0.50 5.54 -3.73
N LYS A 79 -0.97 5.17 -2.53
CA LYS A 79 -1.57 6.11 -1.56
C LYS A 79 -0.57 7.18 -1.09
N LEU A 80 0.71 6.86 -1.01
CA LEU A 80 1.77 7.83 -0.69
C LEU A 80 1.83 8.99 -1.72
N LEU A 81 1.67 8.69 -3.01
CA LEU A 81 1.61 9.69 -4.09
C LEU A 81 0.26 10.43 -4.15
N TYR A 82 -0.82 9.80 -3.69
CA TYR A 82 -2.14 10.45 -3.66
C TYR A 82 -2.23 11.50 -2.55
N LEU A 83 -1.75 11.18 -1.34
CA LEU A 83 -1.77 12.09 -0.18
C LEU A 83 -0.91 13.34 -0.40
N SER A 84 0.21 13.21 -1.11
CA SER A 84 1.11 14.31 -1.44
C SER A 84 0.58 15.22 -2.56
N SER A 85 -0.31 14.75 -3.43
CA SER A 85 -0.99 15.58 -4.44
C SER A 85 -2.20 16.36 -3.91
N GLN A 86 -2.66 16.08 -2.68
CA GLN A 86 -3.79 16.79 -2.04
C GLN A 86 -3.36 17.87 -1.04
N SER A 87 -2.05 18.05 -0.82
CA SER A 87 -1.49 19.06 0.09
C SER A 87 -1.08 20.33 -0.65
#